data_AF-A0A1E4NS31-F1
#
_entry.id   AF-A0A1E4NS31-F1
#
_cell.length_a   1.000
_cell.length_b   1.000
_cell.length_c   1.000
_cell.angle_alpha   90.00
_cell.angle_beta   90.00
_cell.angle_gamma   90.00
#
_symmetry.space_group_name_H-M   'P 1'
#
loop_
_entity.id
_entity.type
_entity.pdbx_description
1 polymer ?
#
loop_
_entity_poly.entity_id
_entity_poly.type
_entity_poly.pdbx_seq_one_letter_code
_entity_poly.pdbx_strand_id
1 'polypeptide(L)'
;MMADRPASPIEQLNRDCLCFSLDREALALALDAELGRPGLSAMVRERCPSVFAAQPVFVAASQMQRMAQVVQAVESVVALPAFREQALAGAPAIARVDPGGAQSVFFGYDFHLDQGRLGLIEINTNAGGAMLNAVLARAQRSCCAAMDAMVPTPADVAHFEQRLVDMFRREWRLAGHAHPLRSIAIVDEAPEQQYLYPEFLLFQRLFERHGLRAVIADPAALQWRDGVLRHGDLAVDLVYNRLTDFYLEQPASAVLREAYAQRGVVLTPHPQAHALVADKRHLALFSDAARLQALGVPETTRKILLDHVPHTELVNSADAERLWAVRRGLFFKPVAGFGSRAAYRGDKITKRVWDEILAGDYVAQAIVPAGERLIEGADKAQAMKFDLRAYAYGGEVQWMAARLYQGQTTNFRTPGGGFAPVYSTADASGRTLHHADGEHASYVFLLDEAGGVHAVPHALYVALARHEAAAPMLAGQTLRLADWYVRLKNGEPDRVVNETYGVVHVDARGRIESVLAPADAGWPTPAERQRMHALLFETAASAA
;
A
#
# COMPACT_ATOMS: atom_id res chain seq x y z
N MET A 1 6.48 -31.64 -13.39
CA MET A 1 7.75 -30.89 -13.47
C MET A 1 7.44 -29.54 -14.12
N MET A 2 7.22 -28.51 -13.31
CA MET A 2 7.21 -27.14 -13.82
C MET A 2 8.67 -26.72 -13.95
N ALA A 3 9.10 -26.38 -15.17
CA ALA A 3 10.41 -25.80 -15.39
C ALA A 3 10.50 -24.49 -14.59
N ASP A 4 11.61 -24.31 -13.87
CA ASP A 4 11.91 -23.16 -13.05
C ASP A 4 11.95 -21.92 -13.97
N ARG A 5 10.87 -21.12 -13.96
CA ARG A 5 10.86 -19.85 -14.69
C ARG A 5 11.86 -18.93 -14.00
N PRO A 6 12.77 -18.26 -14.73
CA PRO A 6 13.68 -17.32 -14.10
C PRO A 6 12.87 -16.24 -13.37
N ALA A 7 13.20 -16.01 -12.09
CA ALA A 7 12.56 -15.00 -11.26
C ALA A 7 12.59 -13.65 -11.97
N SER A 8 11.45 -12.95 -12.00
CA SER A 8 11.36 -11.63 -12.61
C SER A 8 12.31 -10.63 -11.92
N PRO A 9 12.76 -9.55 -12.57
CA PRO A 9 13.64 -8.57 -11.94
C PRO A 9 13.10 -8.02 -10.61
N ILE A 10 11.77 -7.87 -10.48
CA ILE A 10 11.13 -7.45 -9.22
C ILE A 10 11.20 -8.52 -8.13
N GLU A 11 11.06 -9.80 -8.48
CA GLU A 11 11.22 -10.91 -7.53
C GLU A 11 12.68 -11.04 -7.06
N GLN A 12 13.63 -10.79 -7.97
CA GLN A 12 15.04 -10.71 -7.61
C GLN A 12 15.29 -9.58 -6.60
N LEU A 13 14.67 -8.40 -6.76
CA LEU A 13 14.76 -7.33 -5.76
C LEU A 13 14.20 -7.77 -4.40
N ASN A 14 13.06 -8.46 -4.35
CA ASN A 14 12.51 -8.97 -3.08
C ASN A 14 13.40 -10.01 -2.39
N ARG A 15 14.25 -10.72 -3.15
CA ARG A 15 15.19 -11.72 -2.61
C ARG A 15 16.56 -11.14 -2.27
N ASP A 16 17.08 -10.27 -3.14
CA ASP A 16 18.51 -9.92 -3.16
C ASP A 16 18.78 -8.50 -2.64
N CYS A 17 17.79 -7.59 -2.67
CA CYS A 17 17.95 -6.25 -2.10
C CYS A 17 17.72 -6.30 -0.58
N LEU A 18 18.74 -6.09 0.25
CA LEU A 18 18.60 -6.10 1.72
C LEU A 18 18.59 -4.70 2.34
N CYS A 19 18.48 -3.65 1.52
CA CYS A 19 18.58 -2.27 1.97
C CYS A 19 17.48 -1.90 2.98
N PHE A 20 17.87 -1.17 4.03
CA PHE A 20 16.94 -0.52 4.94
C PHE A 20 16.52 0.83 4.35
N SER A 21 15.23 0.98 4.07
CA SER A 21 14.67 2.25 3.63
C SER A 21 14.04 3.04 4.78
N LEU A 22 13.67 2.37 5.88
CA LEU A 22 13.05 3.01 7.03
C LEU A 22 14.07 3.73 7.93
N ASP A 23 13.90 5.04 8.08
CA ASP A 23 14.54 5.80 9.14
C ASP A 23 13.73 5.71 10.44
N ARG A 24 14.31 5.08 11.47
CA ARG A 24 13.67 4.93 12.78
C ARG A 24 13.51 6.25 13.52
N GLU A 25 14.45 7.18 13.36
CA GLU A 25 14.37 8.49 14.01
C GLU A 25 13.32 9.36 13.31
N ALA A 26 13.33 9.41 11.96
CA ALA A 26 12.29 10.10 11.21
C ALA A 26 10.90 9.50 11.46
N LEU A 27 10.77 8.18 11.62
CA LEU A 27 9.50 7.54 11.99
C LEU A 27 9.03 7.99 13.37
N ALA A 28 9.94 8.06 14.35
CA ALA A 28 9.60 8.54 15.68
C ALA A 28 9.14 10.01 15.65
N LEU A 29 9.88 10.86 14.93
CA LEU A 29 9.52 12.26 14.73
C LEU A 29 8.20 12.42 14.00
N ALA A 30 7.95 11.64 12.94
CA ALA A 30 6.71 11.69 12.18
C ALA A 30 5.51 11.29 13.05
N LEU A 31 5.61 10.22 13.84
CA LEU A 31 4.53 9.82 14.76
C LEU A 31 4.20 10.92 15.78
N ASP A 32 5.22 11.49 16.42
CA ASP A 32 5.00 12.53 17.44
C ASP A 32 4.52 13.86 16.83
N ALA A 33 5.01 14.22 15.63
CA ALA A 33 4.56 15.39 14.89
C ALA A 33 3.09 15.28 14.47
N GLU A 34 2.67 14.11 13.97
CA GLU A 34 1.28 13.86 13.57
C GLU A 34 0.31 13.90 14.75
N LEU A 35 0.77 13.51 15.96
CA LEU A 35 -0.02 13.65 17.18
C LEU A 35 -0.09 15.12 17.68
N GLY A 36 0.84 15.97 17.24
CA GLY A 36 0.99 17.35 17.73
C GLY A 36 1.59 17.45 19.14
N ARG A 37 2.06 16.33 19.71
CA ARG A 37 2.75 16.26 21.00
C ARG A 37 3.62 15.00 21.09
N PRO A 38 4.72 15.01 21.87
CA PRO A 38 5.50 13.81 22.12
C PRO A 38 4.66 12.70 22.77
N GLY A 39 4.88 11.45 22.34
CA GLY A 39 4.36 10.27 23.05
C GLY A 39 3.69 9.21 22.17
N LEU A 40 3.29 9.53 20.94
CA LEU A 40 2.72 8.53 20.03
C LEU A 40 3.78 7.49 19.65
N SER A 41 5.00 7.95 19.39
CA SER A 41 6.12 7.09 19.06
C SER A 41 6.42 6.06 20.16
N ALA A 42 6.41 6.51 21.43
CA ALA A 42 6.60 5.63 22.58
C ALA A 42 5.44 4.63 22.72
N MET A 43 4.20 5.10 22.60
CA MET A 43 3.00 4.24 22.65
C MET A 43 3.03 3.16 21.56
N VAL A 44 3.41 3.52 20.33
CA VAL A 44 3.53 2.55 19.23
C VAL A 44 4.60 1.52 19.52
N ARG A 45 5.78 1.92 20.04
CA ARG A 45 6.84 0.97 20.42
C ARG A 45 6.40 -0.01 21.50
N GLU A 46 5.67 0.47 22.50
CA GLU A 46 5.21 -0.35 23.62
C GLU A 46 4.08 -1.31 23.21
N ARG A 47 3.05 -0.79 22.53
CA ARG A 47 1.84 -1.56 22.22
C ARG A 47 1.97 -2.40 20.94
N CYS A 48 2.71 -1.88 19.96
CA CYS A 48 2.74 -2.41 18.60
C CYS A 48 4.19 -2.53 18.08
N PRO A 49 5.10 -3.23 18.78
CA PRO A 49 6.53 -3.23 18.50
C PRO A 49 6.91 -3.75 17.10
N SER A 50 6.01 -4.52 16.46
CA SER A 50 6.20 -5.09 15.12
C SER A 50 5.18 -4.58 14.10
N VAL A 51 4.63 -3.37 14.31
CA VAL A 51 3.64 -2.79 13.38
C VAL A 51 4.27 -2.24 12.09
N PHE A 52 5.57 -1.94 12.11
CA PHE A 52 6.31 -1.42 10.97
C PHE A 52 7.47 -2.34 10.60
N ALA A 53 7.49 -2.77 9.35
CA ALA A 53 8.63 -3.41 8.74
C ALA A 53 9.63 -2.36 8.25
N ALA A 54 10.93 -2.67 8.34
CA ALA A 54 11.98 -1.74 7.94
C ALA A 54 12.29 -1.77 6.44
N GLN A 55 11.95 -2.88 5.77
CA GLN A 55 12.18 -3.11 4.35
C GLN A 55 10.92 -2.87 3.52
N PRO A 56 11.07 -2.38 2.27
CA PRO A 56 9.97 -2.28 1.33
C PRO A 56 9.66 -3.65 0.70
N VAL A 57 8.49 -3.78 0.08
CA VAL A 57 8.15 -4.87 -0.83
C VAL A 57 8.08 -4.33 -2.25
N PHE A 58 8.77 -4.98 -3.18
CA PHE A 58 8.80 -4.58 -4.59
C PHE A 58 7.66 -5.24 -5.36
N VAL A 59 6.93 -4.45 -6.14
CA VAL A 59 5.80 -4.93 -6.96
C VAL A 59 5.89 -4.33 -8.35
N ALA A 60 5.75 -5.17 -9.38
CA ALA A 60 5.78 -4.73 -10.76
C ALA A 60 4.57 -3.82 -11.08
N ALA A 61 4.78 -2.79 -11.90
CA ALA A 61 3.70 -1.89 -12.34
C ALA A 61 2.51 -2.62 -12.96
N SER A 62 2.77 -3.68 -13.74
CA SER A 62 1.72 -4.52 -14.32
C SER A 62 0.86 -5.25 -13.28
N GLN A 63 1.42 -5.57 -12.12
CA GLN A 63 0.69 -6.19 -11.01
C GLN A 63 -0.12 -5.14 -10.23
N MET A 64 0.41 -3.92 -10.08
CA MET A 64 -0.36 -2.78 -9.54
C MET A 64 -1.62 -2.50 -10.37
N GLN A 65 -1.46 -2.43 -11.70
CA GLN A 65 -2.55 -2.31 -12.67
C GLN A 65 -3.56 -3.45 -12.53
N ARG A 66 -3.07 -4.68 -12.37
CA ARG A 66 -3.94 -5.84 -12.26
C ARG A 66 -4.78 -5.81 -10.98
N MET A 67 -4.18 -5.47 -9.84
CA MET A 67 -4.92 -5.32 -8.58
C MET A 67 -6.02 -4.24 -8.70
N ALA A 68 -5.71 -3.10 -9.32
CA ALA A 68 -6.71 -2.04 -9.58
C ALA A 68 -7.86 -2.53 -10.49
N GLN A 69 -7.55 -3.29 -11.54
CA GLN A 69 -8.57 -3.91 -12.41
C GLN A 69 -9.46 -4.91 -11.67
N VAL A 70 -8.89 -5.70 -10.75
CA VAL A 70 -9.67 -6.64 -9.93
C VAL A 70 -10.61 -5.90 -8.99
N VAL A 71 -10.14 -4.84 -8.33
CA VAL A 71 -10.98 -3.96 -7.49
C VAL A 71 -12.16 -3.40 -8.30
N GLN A 72 -11.88 -2.83 -9.47
CA GLN A 72 -12.93 -2.30 -10.37
C GLN A 72 -13.90 -3.39 -10.83
N ALA A 73 -13.41 -4.59 -11.14
CA ALA A 73 -14.24 -5.72 -11.56
C ALA A 73 -15.20 -6.15 -10.45
N VAL A 74 -14.72 -6.31 -9.21
CA VAL A 74 -15.56 -6.66 -8.06
C VAL A 74 -16.63 -5.60 -7.84
N GLU A 75 -16.25 -4.32 -7.83
CA GLU A 75 -17.16 -3.20 -7.60
C GLU A 75 -18.24 -3.12 -8.70
N SER A 76 -17.88 -3.42 -9.95
CA SER A 76 -18.85 -3.49 -11.05
C SER A 76 -19.89 -4.60 -10.87
N VAL A 77 -19.51 -5.75 -10.31
CA VAL A 77 -20.45 -6.84 -10.00
C VAL A 77 -21.31 -6.47 -8.80
N VAL A 78 -20.72 -5.88 -7.75
CA VAL A 78 -21.43 -5.42 -6.55
C VAL A 78 -22.46 -4.33 -6.88
N ALA A 79 -22.23 -3.54 -7.93
CA ALA A 79 -23.19 -2.54 -8.41
C ALA A 79 -24.40 -3.14 -9.14
N LEU A 80 -24.37 -4.41 -9.57
CA LEU A 80 -25.48 -5.02 -10.31
C LEU A 80 -26.71 -5.20 -9.41
N PRO A 81 -27.91 -4.76 -9.84
CA PRO A 81 -29.14 -4.93 -9.06
C PRO A 81 -29.40 -6.38 -8.65
N ALA A 82 -29.22 -7.33 -9.57
CA ALA A 82 -29.44 -8.76 -9.31
C ALA A 82 -28.47 -9.32 -8.25
N PHE A 83 -27.20 -8.89 -8.26
CA PHE A 83 -26.24 -9.28 -7.23
C PHE A 83 -26.65 -8.71 -5.87
N ARG A 84 -27.00 -7.42 -5.82
CA ARG A 84 -27.39 -6.74 -4.58
C ARG A 84 -28.64 -7.38 -3.97
N GLU A 85 -29.64 -7.69 -4.79
CA GLU A 85 -30.84 -8.39 -4.36
C GLU A 85 -30.49 -9.77 -3.75
N GLN A 86 -29.70 -10.57 -4.46
CA GLN A 86 -29.26 -11.89 -3.99
C GLN A 86 -28.47 -11.81 -2.68
N ALA A 87 -27.49 -10.91 -2.59
CA ALA A 87 -26.63 -10.76 -1.42
C ALA A 87 -27.40 -10.25 -0.19
N LEU A 88 -28.32 -9.29 -0.38
CA LEU A 88 -29.09 -8.70 0.73
C LEU A 88 -30.27 -9.57 1.17
N ALA A 89 -30.76 -10.49 0.33
CA ALA A 89 -31.84 -11.40 0.69
C ALA A 89 -31.53 -12.23 1.95
N GLY A 90 -30.27 -12.68 2.09
CA GLY A 90 -29.78 -13.45 3.23
C GLY A 90 -29.13 -12.63 4.35
N ALA A 91 -29.06 -11.30 4.22
CA ALA A 91 -28.39 -10.44 5.19
C ALA A 91 -29.30 -10.02 6.36
N PRO A 92 -28.76 -9.69 7.54
CA PRO A 92 -29.52 -9.12 8.65
C PRO A 92 -30.33 -7.87 8.23
N ALA A 93 -31.46 -7.61 8.91
CA ALA A 93 -32.37 -6.53 8.54
C ALA A 93 -31.68 -5.15 8.45
N ILE A 94 -30.72 -4.88 9.35
CA ILE A 94 -29.96 -3.64 9.38
C ILE A 94 -29.12 -3.41 8.10
N ALA A 95 -28.68 -4.47 7.43
CA ALA A 95 -27.94 -4.38 6.17
C ALA A 95 -28.83 -3.97 4.99
N ARG A 96 -30.16 -4.08 5.14
CA ARG A 96 -31.15 -3.64 4.15
C ARG A 96 -31.57 -2.19 4.34
N VAL A 97 -31.18 -1.56 5.46
CA VAL A 97 -31.36 -0.12 5.65
C VAL A 97 -30.52 0.59 4.60
N ASP A 98 -31.18 1.44 3.83
CA ASP A 98 -30.57 2.26 2.80
C ASP A 98 -29.58 3.27 3.45
N PRO A 99 -28.28 3.23 3.08
CA PRO A 99 -27.25 4.10 3.64
C PRO A 99 -27.33 5.54 3.12
N GLY A 100 -28.38 5.90 2.37
CA GLY A 100 -28.58 7.24 1.84
C GLY A 100 -27.68 7.57 0.65
N GLY A 101 -27.02 6.59 0.06
CA GLY A 101 -26.06 6.77 -1.04
C GLY A 101 -24.59 6.77 -0.63
N ALA A 102 -24.29 6.74 0.68
CA ALA A 102 -22.93 6.49 1.18
C ALA A 102 -22.37 5.16 0.61
N GLN A 103 -21.07 5.14 0.31
CA GLN A 103 -20.40 4.03 -0.38
C GLN A 103 -19.62 3.11 0.57
N SER A 104 -19.42 3.53 1.82
CA SER A 104 -18.49 2.98 2.80
C SER A 104 -17.01 3.30 2.54
N VAL A 105 -16.34 3.86 3.54
CA VAL A 105 -14.90 4.13 3.53
C VAL A 105 -14.07 2.87 3.78
N PHE A 106 -12.78 2.91 3.44
CA PHE A 106 -11.77 1.91 3.85
C PHE A 106 -12.08 0.46 3.50
N PHE A 107 -12.37 0.21 2.23
CA PHE A 107 -12.25 -1.15 1.72
C PHE A 107 -10.78 -1.55 1.62
N GLY A 108 -10.49 -2.79 2.03
CA GLY A 108 -9.15 -3.38 1.94
C GLY A 108 -9.22 -4.69 1.16
N TYR A 109 -8.75 -4.67 -0.08
CA TYR A 109 -8.62 -5.85 -0.91
C TYR A 109 -7.23 -6.45 -0.71
N ASP A 110 -7.19 -7.68 -0.21
CA ASP A 110 -5.94 -8.35 0.17
C ASP A 110 -5.56 -9.38 -0.90
N PHE A 111 -4.32 -9.33 -1.35
CA PHE A 111 -3.79 -10.17 -2.41
C PHE A 111 -2.54 -10.93 -1.96
N HIS A 112 -2.42 -12.17 -2.44
CA HIS A 112 -1.14 -12.84 -2.53
C HIS A 112 -0.55 -12.67 -3.93
N LEU A 113 0.78 -12.52 -4.00
CA LEU A 113 1.53 -12.42 -5.24
C LEU A 113 2.80 -13.25 -5.15
N ASP A 114 2.91 -14.30 -5.96
CA ASP A 114 4.11 -15.15 -6.03
C ASP A 114 4.35 -15.57 -7.48
N GLN A 115 5.59 -15.45 -7.97
CA GLN A 115 5.97 -15.83 -9.33
C GLN A 115 5.03 -15.27 -10.42
N GLY A 116 4.61 -14.02 -10.25
CA GLY A 116 3.62 -13.33 -11.09
C GLY A 116 2.17 -13.83 -11.00
N ARG A 117 1.87 -14.87 -10.20
CA ARG A 117 0.52 -15.32 -9.89
C ARG A 117 -0.06 -14.45 -8.79
N LEU A 118 -1.03 -13.62 -9.17
CA LEU A 118 -1.81 -12.78 -8.28
C LEU A 118 -3.10 -13.51 -7.86
N GLY A 119 -3.53 -13.36 -6.61
CA GLY A 119 -4.81 -13.89 -6.14
C GLY A 119 -5.43 -13.02 -5.06
N LEU A 120 -6.68 -12.58 -5.28
CA LEU A 120 -7.49 -11.91 -4.26
C LEU A 120 -7.92 -12.92 -3.19
N ILE A 121 -7.41 -12.76 -1.96
CA ILE A 121 -7.64 -13.70 -0.87
C ILE A 121 -8.74 -13.25 0.09
N GLU A 122 -8.97 -11.95 0.24
CA GLU A 122 -9.96 -11.40 1.17
C GLU A 122 -10.34 -9.98 0.77
N ILE A 123 -11.57 -9.57 1.08
CA ILE A 123 -12.01 -8.18 1.02
C ILE A 123 -12.53 -7.78 2.40
N ASN A 124 -12.06 -6.65 2.90
CA ASN A 124 -12.37 -6.13 4.22
C ASN A 124 -13.12 -4.80 4.08
N THR A 125 -14.14 -4.57 4.91
CA THR A 125 -14.91 -3.32 4.86
C THR A 125 -14.53 -2.29 5.90
N ASN A 126 -13.63 -2.57 6.85
CA ASN A 126 -13.15 -1.63 7.86
C ASN A 126 -11.61 -1.67 7.97
N ALA A 127 -10.92 -1.66 6.83
CA ALA A 127 -9.49 -1.93 6.77
C ALA A 127 -8.66 -0.90 7.56
N GLY A 128 -8.04 -1.35 8.65
CA GLY A 128 -7.06 -0.56 9.39
C GLY A 128 -5.69 -0.49 8.70
N GLY A 129 -4.86 0.43 9.17
CA GLY A 129 -3.47 0.63 8.76
C GLY A 129 -3.22 1.80 7.81
N ALA A 130 -4.24 2.45 7.25
CA ALA A 130 -4.05 3.50 6.25
C ALA A 130 -3.21 4.68 6.77
N MET A 131 -3.52 5.21 7.96
CA MET A 131 -2.74 6.31 8.54
C MET A 131 -1.36 5.85 9.00
N LEU A 132 -1.23 4.61 9.49
CA LEU A 132 0.07 4.05 9.82
C LEU A 132 0.96 3.96 8.58
N ASN A 133 0.42 3.58 7.43
CA ASN A 133 1.15 3.55 6.16
C ASN A 133 1.53 4.96 5.68
N ALA A 134 0.67 5.97 5.87
CA ALA A 134 1.01 7.35 5.56
C ALA A 134 2.22 7.83 6.39
N VAL A 135 2.21 7.57 7.70
CA VAL A 135 3.34 7.90 8.59
C VAL A 135 4.60 7.12 8.22
N LEU A 136 4.45 5.82 7.93
CA LEU A 136 5.55 4.97 7.48
C LEU A 136 6.20 5.53 6.21
N ALA A 137 5.39 5.99 5.26
CA ALA A 137 5.86 6.57 4.00
C ALA A 137 6.67 7.85 4.21
N ARG A 138 6.32 8.71 5.18
CA ARG A 138 7.10 9.92 5.54
C ARG A 138 8.51 9.58 6.05
N ALA A 139 8.65 8.40 6.64
CA ALA A 139 9.91 7.93 7.24
C ALA A 139 10.76 7.08 6.28
N GLN A 140 10.31 6.90 5.04
CA GLN A 140 11.09 6.19 4.03
C GLN A 140 12.13 7.12 3.42
N ARG A 141 13.32 6.57 3.20
CA ARG A 141 14.39 7.19 2.42
C ARG A 141 14.79 6.25 1.30
N SER A 142 15.18 6.85 0.19
CA SER A 142 15.84 6.09 -0.86
C SER A 142 17.19 5.60 -0.34
N CYS A 143 17.42 4.29 -0.46
CA CYS A 143 18.69 3.69 -0.09
C CYS A 143 19.73 3.77 -1.22
N CYS A 144 19.30 4.01 -2.46
CA CYS A 144 20.18 4.17 -3.63
C CYS A 144 19.41 4.80 -4.81
N ALA A 145 20.13 5.39 -5.77
CA ALA A 145 19.53 6.12 -6.90
C ALA A 145 18.47 5.30 -7.69
N ALA A 146 18.64 3.98 -7.78
CA ALA A 146 17.67 3.11 -8.46
C ALA A 146 16.28 3.10 -7.79
N MET A 147 16.20 3.45 -6.50
CA MET A 147 14.98 3.46 -5.70
C MET A 147 14.31 4.83 -5.62
N ASP A 148 14.99 5.91 -6.02
CA ASP A 148 14.46 7.29 -5.90
C ASP A 148 13.08 7.45 -6.55
N ALA A 149 12.88 6.83 -7.72
CA ALA A 149 11.63 6.85 -8.47
C ALA A 149 10.52 5.94 -7.91
N MET A 150 10.78 5.15 -6.86
CA MET A 150 9.81 4.23 -6.25
C MET A 150 9.46 4.58 -4.80
N VAL A 151 10.21 5.50 -4.16
CA VAL A 151 9.92 5.94 -2.80
C VAL A 151 8.81 7.00 -2.83
N PRO A 152 7.76 6.89 -1.99
CA PRO A 152 6.74 7.94 -1.90
C PRO A 152 7.36 9.28 -1.49
N THR A 153 7.00 10.34 -2.21
CA THR A 153 7.42 11.70 -1.86
C THR A 153 6.55 12.28 -0.74
N PRO A 154 7.00 13.34 -0.04
CA PRO A 154 6.14 14.05 0.91
C PRO A 154 4.83 14.58 0.29
N ALA A 155 4.85 14.91 -1.00
CA ALA A 155 3.67 15.36 -1.73
C ALA A 155 2.68 14.20 -1.95
N ASP A 156 3.16 12.99 -2.24
CA ASP A 156 2.31 11.80 -2.38
C ASP A 156 1.61 11.47 -1.07
N VAL A 157 2.32 11.56 0.05
CA VAL A 157 1.73 11.34 1.38
C VAL A 157 0.69 12.40 1.71
N ALA A 158 0.99 13.68 1.46
CA ALA A 158 0.03 14.76 1.67
C ALA A 158 -1.22 14.61 0.78
N HIS A 159 -1.05 14.18 -0.47
CA HIS A 159 -2.16 13.88 -1.36
C HIS A 159 -2.99 12.70 -0.84
N PHE A 160 -2.35 11.65 -0.34
CA PHE A 160 -3.06 10.51 0.26
C PHE A 160 -3.86 10.92 1.49
N GLU A 161 -3.28 11.66 2.43
CA GLU A 161 -3.99 12.20 3.61
C GLU A 161 -5.20 13.06 3.20
N GLN A 162 -5.06 13.90 2.19
CA GLN A 162 -6.16 14.69 1.63
C GLN A 162 -7.27 13.77 1.07
N ARG A 163 -6.92 12.72 0.31
CA ARG A 163 -7.90 11.73 -0.19
C ARG A 163 -8.63 11.02 0.95
N LEU A 164 -7.94 10.75 2.07
CA LEU A 164 -8.58 10.16 3.25
C LEU A 164 -9.65 11.08 3.84
N VAL A 165 -9.40 12.39 3.93
CA VAL A 165 -10.43 13.33 4.42
C VAL A 165 -11.56 13.51 3.40
N ASP A 166 -11.22 13.57 2.12
CA ASP A 166 -12.19 13.79 1.04
C ASP A 166 -13.19 12.64 0.90
N MET A 167 -12.80 11.39 1.18
CA MET A 167 -13.77 10.29 1.18
C MET A 167 -14.83 10.44 2.27
N PHE A 168 -14.50 10.86 3.49
CA PHE A 168 -15.51 11.10 4.53
C PHE A 168 -16.43 12.27 4.17
N ARG A 169 -15.88 13.34 3.60
CA ARG A 169 -16.68 14.45 3.08
C ARG A 169 -17.58 14.01 1.91
N ARG A 170 -17.15 13.04 1.12
CA ARG A 170 -17.95 12.46 0.03
C ARG A 170 -19.09 11.61 0.59
N GLU A 171 -18.85 10.75 1.57
CA GLU A 171 -19.91 9.97 2.24
C GLU A 171 -21.03 10.89 2.76
N TRP A 172 -20.64 11.98 3.44
CA TRP A 172 -21.57 12.98 3.96
C TRP A 172 -22.41 13.64 2.85
N ARG A 173 -21.78 14.04 1.73
CA ARG A 173 -22.49 14.63 0.59
C ARG A 173 -23.39 13.62 -0.12
N LEU A 174 -22.92 12.38 -0.28
CA LEU A 174 -23.68 11.32 -0.94
C LEU A 174 -24.94 10.97 -0.15
N ALA A 175 -24.87 11.03 1.19
CA ALA A 175 -26.02 10.92 2.09
C ALA A 175 -27.07 12.06 1.96
N GLY A 176 -26.83 13.04 1.08
CA GLY A 176 -27.80 14.10 0.74
C GLY A 176 -27.73 15.35 1.61
N HIS A 177 -26.71 15.49 2.47
CA HIS A 177 -26.60 16.64 3.36
C HIS A 177 -26.04 17.88 2.63
N ALA A 178 -26.77 18.99 2.74
CA ALA A 178 -26.42 20.26 2.09
C ALA A 178 -25.39 21.10 2.86
N HIS A 179 -25.28 20.92 4.19
CA HIS A 179 -24.28 21.63 4.99
C HIS A 179 -22.94 20.87 5.00
N PRO A 180 -21.82 21.56 5.24
CA PRO A 180 -20.53 20.89 5.41
C PRO A 180 -20.55 19.92 6.60
N LEU A 181 -19.79 18.83 6.49
CA LEU A 181 -19.48 17.92 7.59
C LEU A 181 -18.72 18.69 8.69
N ARG A 182 -19.12 18.55 9.95
CA ARG A 182 -18.54 19.29 11.10
C ARG A 182 -17.98 18.39 12.18
N SER A 183 -18.54 17.19 12.36
CA SER A 183 -18.10 16.27 13.42
C SER A 183 -18.05 14.81 13.00
N ILE A 184 -17.01 14.11 13.47
CA ILE A 184 -16.82 12.67 13.26
C ILE A 184 -16.60 11.99 14.62
N ALA A 185 -17.31 10.89 14.88
CA ALA A 185 -16.98 9.97 15.96
C ALA A 185 -16.30 8.72 15.39
N ILE A 186 -15.09 8.41 15.85
CA ILE A 186 -14.40 7.15 15.57
C ILE A 186 -14.84 6.15 16.64
N VAL A 187 -15.61 5.13 16.24
CA VAL A 187 -16.30 4.25 17.20
C VAL A 187 -15.75 2.84 17.13
N ASP A 188 -15.20 2.35 18.24
CA ASP A 188 -14.79 0.95 18.43
C ASP A 188 -15.09 0.50 19.87
N GLU A 189 -15.13 -0.81 20.12
CA GLU A 189 -15.29 -1.36 21.47
C GLU A 189 -14.02 -1.10 22.28
N ALA A 190 -14.15 -0.52 23.48
CA ALA A 190 -13.05 -0.22 24.38
C ALA A 190 -11.81 0.33 23.63
N PRO A 191 -11.92 1.48 22.94
CA PRO A 191 -10.99 1.87 21.87
C PRO A 191 -9.53 1.94 22.35
N GLU A 192 -9.28 2.38 23.59
CA GLU A 192 -7.94 2.45 24.19
C GLU A 192 -7.27 1.07 24.39
N GLN A 193 -8.03 -0.01 24.35
CA GLN A 193 -7.55 -1.40 24.46
C GLN A 193 -7.27 -2.02 23.09
N GLN A 194 -7.72 -1.38 22.00
CA GLN A 194 -7.54 -1.90 20.65
C GLN A 194 -6.07 -1.82 20.23
N TYR A 195 -5.59 -2.86 19.54
CA TYR A 195 -4.21 -2.93 19.05
C TYR A 195 -3.87 -1.72 18.17
N LEU A 196 -4.82 -1.27 17.34
CA LEU A 196 -4.65 -0.13 16.45
C LEU A 196 -5.13 1.20 17.06
N TYR A 197 -5.26 1.33 18.39
CA TYR A 197 -5.60 2.61 19.02
C TYR A 197 -4.70 3.79 18.57
N PRO A 198 -3.37 3.62 18.36
CA PRO A 198 -2.53 4.69 17.79
C PRO A 198 -3.05 5.23 16.45
N GLU A 199 -3.66 4.38 15.61
CA GLU A 199 -4.27 4.82 14.36
C GLU A 199 -5.51 5.69 14.59
N PHE A 200 -6.30 5.44 15.64
CA PHE A 200 -7.47 6.26 15.95
C PHE A 200 -7.05 7.67 16.33
N LEU A 201 -5.95 7.80 17.09
CA LEU A 201 -5.35 9.10 17.43
C LEU A 201 -4.85 9.84 16.17
N LEU A 202 -4.23 9.12 15.22
CA LEU A 202 -3.81 9.70 13.94
C LEU A 202 -5.00 10.23 13.12
N PHE A 203 -6.09 9.45 13.02
CA PHE A 203 -7.31 9.91 12.36
C PHE A 203 -7.96 11.10 13.05
N GLN A 204 -8.03 11.09 14.40
CA GLN A 204 -8.55 12.22 15.16
C GLN A 204 -7.80 13.51 14.81
N ARG A 205 -6.46 13.46 14.80
CA ARG A 205 -5.61 14.61 14.45
C ARG A 205 -5.70 15.01 12.98
N LEU A 206 -5.86 14.05 12.08
CA LEU A 206 -6.14 14.32 10.67
C LEU A 206 -7.47 15.08 10.53
N PHE A 207 -8.53 14.65 11.19
CA PHE A 207 -9.81 15.35 11.10
C PHE A 207 -9.73 16.76 11.71
N GLU A 208 -9.10 16.91 12.87
CA GLU A 208 -8.93 18.20 13.55
C GLU A 208 -8.14 19.22 12.71
N ARG A 209 -7.04 18.81 12.05
CA ARG A 209 -6.27 19.72 11.16
C ARG A 209 -7.07 20.18 9.95
N HIS A 210 -8.08 19.40 9.55
CA HIS A 210 -9.00 19.73 8.45
C HIS A 210 -10.31 20.39 8.92
N GLY A 211 -10.33 20.91 10.16
CA GLY A 211 -11.42 21.71 10.71
C GLY A 211 -12.64 20.90 11.16
N LEU A 212 -12.49 19.58 11.32
CA LEU A 212 -13.55 18.70 11.81
C LEU A 212 -13.36 18.43 13.30
N ARG A 213 -14.44 18.47 14.08
CA ARG A 213 -14.41 18.01 15.47
C ARG A 213 -14.38 16.49 15.48
N ALA A 214 -13.38 15.88 16.11
CA ALA A 214 -13.23 14.43 16.13
C ALA A 214 -13.14 13.88 17.55
N VAL A 215 -13.90 12.83 17.83
CA VAL A 215 -13.85 12.08 19.11
C VAL A 215 -13.61 10.61 18.84
N ILE A 216 -12.93 9.93 19.76
CA ILE A 216 -12.83 8.47 19.79
C ILE A 216 -13.75 8.00 20.90
N ALA A 217 -14.69 7.10 20.60
CA ALA A 217 -15.75 6.73 21.52
C ALA A 217 -15.99 5.22 21.54
N ASP A 218 -16.28 4.71 22.74
CA ASP A 218 -16.95 3.42 22.89
C ASP A 218 -18.42 3.57 22.47
N PRO A 219 -19.03 2.59 21.77
CA PRO A 219 -20.44 2.68 21.39
C PRO A 219 -21.39 2.91 22.59
N ALA A 220 -21.06 2.40 23.78
CA ALA A 220 -21.85 2.61 25.00
C ALA A 220 -21.79 4.05 25.54
N ALA A 221 -20.83 4.86 25.10
CA ALA A 221 -20.74 6.29 25.45
C ALA A 221 -21.63 7.18 24.58
N LEU A 222 -22.23 6.62 23.51
CA LEU A 222 -23.10 7.35 22.61
C LEU A 222 -24.51 7.50 23.19
N GLN A 223 -25.15 8.62 22.85
CA GLN A 223 -26.51 8.93 23.27
C GLN A 223 -27.34 9.34 22.07
N TRP A 224 -28.54 8.79 21.95
CA TRP A 224 -29.53 9.19 20.95
C TRP A 224 -30.59 10.04 21.63
N ARG A 225 -30.66 11.34 21.30
CA ARG A 225 -31.60 12.29 21.92
C ARG A 225 -32.08 13.31 20.88
N ASP A 226 -33.39 13.56 20.86
CA ASP A 226 -34.03 14.55 19.97
C ASP A 226 -33.66 14.39 18.49
N GLY A 227 -33.52 13.14 18.01
CA GLY A 227 -33.16 12.87 16.62
C GLY A 227 -31.68 13.12 16.29
N VAL A 228 -30.81 13.26 17.30
CA VAL A 228 -29.38 13.53 17.12
C VAL A 228 -28.53 12.54 17.91
N LEU A 229 -27.53 11.96 17.25
CA LEU A 229 -26.52 11.13 17.90
C LEU A 229 -25.48 12.03 18.56
N ARG A 230 -25.15 11.75 19.81
CA ARG A 230 -24.27 12.59 20.64
C ARG A 230 -23.19 11.78 21.35
N HIS A 231 -22.06 12.43 21.57
CA HIS A 231 -21.02 12.00 22.50
C HIS A 231 -20.72 13.16 23.46
N GLY A 232 -21.22 13.08 24.69
CA GLY A 232 -21.31 14.25 25.57
C GLY A 232 -22.13 15.36 24.91
N ASP A 233 -21.58 16.57 24.86
CA ASP A 233 -22.24 17.73 24.22
C ASP A 233 -22.10 17.77 22.70
N LEU A 234 -21.21 16.95 22.12
CA LEU A 234 -20.95 16.93 20.69
C LEU A 234 -22.08 16.21 19.95
N ALA A 235 -22.82 16.95 19.11
CA ALA A 235 -23.64 16.35 18.06
C ALA A 235 -22.72 15.75 16.97
N VAL A 236 -22.95 14.48 16.64
CA VAL A 236 -22.15 13.69 15.72
C VAL A 236 -22.85 13.64 14.36
N ASP A 237 -22.20 14.19 13.33
CA ASP A 237 -22.72 14.13 11.95
C ASP A 237 -22.45 12.73 11.35
N LEU A 238 -21.21 12.24 11.49
CA LEU A 238 -20.75 11.00 10.88
C LEU A 238 -20.05 10.10 11.91
N VAL A 239 -20.30 8.80 11.84
CA VAL A 239 -19.58 7.78 12.60
C VAL A 239 -18.63 7.04 11.67
N TYR A 240 -17.33 7.15 11.94
CA TYR A 240 -16.31 6.26 11.39
C TYR A 240 -16.32 4.96 12.20
N ASN A 241 -17.01 3.96 11.67
CA ASN A 241 -17.23 2.67 12.31
C ASN A 241 -15.98 1.79 12.26
N ARG A 242 -15.38 1.53 13.42
CA ARG A 242 -14.25 0.60 13.58
C ARG A 242 -14.64 -0.71 14.25
N LEU A 243 -15.90 -0.85 14.67
CA LEU A 243 -16.43 -2.07 15.28
C LEU A 243 -16.23 -3.29 14.36
N THR A 244 -16.00 -4.43 15.00
CA THR A 244 -16.11 -5.75 14.34
C THR A 244 -17.53 -6.33 14.43
N ASP A 245 -18.42 -5.67 15.19
CA ASP A 245 -19.86 -5.85 15.17
C ASP A 245 -20.47 -5.17 13.93
N PHE A 246 -20.19 -5.73 12.76
CA PHE A 246 -20.52 -5.13 11.45
C PHE A 246 -22.02 -4.90 11.23
N TYR A 247 -22.87 -5.65 11.93
CA TYR A 247 -24.33 -5.56 11.86
C TYR A 247 -24.93 -4.92 13.12
N LEU A 248 -24.11 -4.32 14.00
CA LEU A 248 -24.58 -3.62 15.21
C LEU A 248 -25.50 -4.50 16.08
N GLU A 249 -25.22 -5.79 16.17
CA GLU A 249 -26.04 -6.77 16.87
C GLU A 249 -25.82 -6.72 18.38
N GLN A 250 -24.62 -6.32 18.81
CA GLN A 250 -24.28 -6.29 20.22
C GLN A 250 -25.13 -5.26 20.99
N PRO A 251 -25.47 -5.53 22.26
CA PRO A 251 -26.24 -4.59 23.09
C PRO A 251 -25.59 -3.21 23.22
N ALA A 252 -24.26 -3.16 23.30
CA ALA A 252 -23.51 -1.90 23.36
C ALA A 252 -23.73 -1.02 22.12
N SER A 253 -23.98 -1.64 20.95
CA SER A 253 -24.25 -0.96 19.68
C SER A 253 -25.69 -0.49 19.53
N ALA A 254 -26.59 -0.74 20.51
CA ALA A 254 -28.03 -0.49 20.35
C ALA A 254 -28.37 0.97 20.01
N VAL A 255 -27.71 1.93 20.67
CA VAL A 255 -27.91 3.38 20.41
C VAL A 255 -27.46 3.74 19.00
N LEU A 256 -26.30 3.25 18.57
CA LEU A 256 -25.78 3.48 17.23
C LEU A 256 -26.67 2.83 16.16
N ARG A 257 -27.16 1.61 16.43
CA ARG A 257 -28.11 0.88 15.57
C ARG A 257 -29.40 1.67 15.40
N GLU A 258 -29.95 2.22 16.47
CA GLU A 258 -31.16 3.03 16.43
C GLU A 258 -30.94 4.31 15.60
N ALA A 259 -29.86 5.05 15.88
CA ALA A 259 -29.54 6.27 15.15
C ALA A 259 -29.33 6.01 13.64
N TYR A 260 -28.63 4.92 13.28
CA TYR A 260 -28.46 4.53 11.88
C TYR A 260 -29.79 4.12 11.22
N ALA A 261 -30.60 3.30 11.89
CA ALA A 261 -31.90 2.85 11.37
C ALA A 261 -32.86 4.02 11.12
N GLN A 262 -32.79 5.07 11.96
CA GLN A 262 -33.60 6.29 11.81
C GLN A 262 -32.95 7.34 10.89
N ARG A 263 -31.84 7.03 10.22
CA ARG A 263 -31.06 7.97 9.38
C ARG A 263 -30.62 9.25 10.11
N GLY A 264 -30.39 9.12 11.41
CA GLY A 264 -29.94 10.20 12.29
C GLY A 264 -28.45 10.48 12.25
N VAL A 265 -27.68 9.62 11.59
CA VAL A 265 -26.22 9.71 11.47
C VAL A 265 -25.78 9.03 10.18
N VAL A 266 -24.73 9.55 9.53
CA VAL A 266 -24.04 8.81 8.46
C VAL A 266 -23.10 7.81 9.11
N LEU A 267 -23.37 6.52 8.95
CA LEU A 267 -22.49 5.45 9.42
C LEU A 267 -21.60 4.97 8.27
N THR A 268 -20.28 4.97 8.45
CA THR A 268 -19.35 4.49 7.41
C THR A 268 -18.11 3.86 8.06
N PRO A 269 -17.73 2.63 7.71
CA PRO A 269 -18.44 1.67 6.87
C PRO A 269 -19.81 1.26 7.45
N HIS A 270 -20.81 1.06 6.59
CA HIS A 270 -22.17 0.68 6.98
C HIS A 270 -22.45 -0.83 6.81
N PRO A 271 -23.43 -1.40 7.55
CA PRO A 271 -23.76 -2.82 7.50
C PRO A 271 -24.06 -3.38 6.10
N GLN A 272 -24.69 -2.57 5.23
CA GLN A 272 -24.97 -2.98 3.85
C GLN A 272 -23.69 -3.27 3.06
N ALA A 273 -22.65 -2.44 3.18
CA ALA A 273 -21.40 -2.66 2.46
C ALA A 273 -20.71 -3.94 2.93
N HIS A 274 -20.75 -4.23 4.23
CA HIS A 274 -20.23 -5.48 4.76
C HIS A 274 -20.92 -6.70 4.14
N ALA A 275 -22.25 -6.71 4.09
CA ALA A 275 -23.03 -7.78 3.47
C ALA A 275 -22.76 -7.93 1.96
N LEU A 276 -22.52 -6.82 1.25
CA LEU A 276 -22.31 -6.83 -0.19
C LEU A 276 -20.88 -7.21 -0.61
N VAL A 277 -19.89 -6.93 0.23
CA VAL A 277 -18.48 -6.94 -0.20
C VAL A 277 -17.61 -7.91 0.61
N ALA A 278 -17.74 -7.92 1.95
CA ALA A 278 -16.83 -8.69 2.83
C ALA A 278 -17.30 -10.12 3.11
N ASP A 279 -18.54 -10.47 2.75
CA ASP A 279 -19.02 -11.84 2.88
C ASP A 279 -18.20 -12.79 1.99
N LYS A 280 -17.49 -13.72 2.61
CA LYS A 280 -16.57 -14.64 1.92
C LYS A 280 -17.28 -15.55 0.91
N ARG A 281 -18.60 -15.72 1.00
CA ARG A 281 -19.41 -16.43 0.01
C ARG A 281 -19.37 -15.76 -1.36
N HIS A 282 -19.10 -14.46 -1.42
CA HIS A 282 -18.98 -13.73 -2.67
C HIS A 282 -17.73 -14.14 -3.46
N LEU A 283 -16.66 -14.58 -2.80
CA LEU A 283 -15.49 -15.13 -3.49
C LEU A 283 -15.84 -16.41 -4.29
N ALA A 284 -16.80 -17.21 -3.80
CA ALA A 284 -17.32 -18.36 -4.54
C ALA A 284 -18.14 -17.95 -5.77
N LEU A 285 -18.82 -16.81 -5.71
CA LEU A 285 -19.52 -16.24 -6.86
C LEU A 285 -18.53 -15.65 -7.87
N PHE A 286 -17.55 -14.87 -7.41
CA PHE A 286 -16.56 -14.22 -8.27
C PHE A 286 -15.61 -15.21 -8.97
N SER A 287 -15.52 -16.46 -8.48
CA SER A 287 -14.74 -17.53 -9.12
C SER A 287 -15.59 -18.54 -9.90
N ASP A 288 -16.89 -18.29 -10.09
CA ASP A 288 -17.82 -19.17 -10.81
C ASP A 288 -18.30 -18.52 -12.12
N ALA A 289 -17.85 -19.06 -13.25
CA ALA A 289 -18.15 -18.54 -14.58
C ALA A 289 -19.66 -18.56 -14.91
N ALA A 290 -20.37 -19.62 -14.52
CA ALA A 290 -21.79 -19.79 -14.83
C ALA A 290 -22.64 -18.81 -14.00
N ARG A 291 -22.31 -18.64 -12.72
CA ARG A 291 -22.99 -17.67 -11.84
C ARG A 291 -22.76 -16.23 -12.29
N LEU A 292 -21.53 -15.87 -12.66
CA LEU A 292 -21.24 -14.55 -13.21
C LEU A 292 -21.98 -14.31 -14.53
N GLN A 293 -22.05 -15.31 -15.41
CA GLN A 293 -22.81 -15.21 -16.65
C GLN A 293 -24.32 -15.02 -16.39
N ALA A 294 -24.89 -15.77 -15.45
CA ALA A 294 -26.30 -15.67 -15.07
C ALA A 294 -26.66 -14.29 -14.49
N LEU A 295 -25.71 -13.64 -13.80
CA LEU A 295 -25.86 -12.27 -13.30
C LEU A 295 -25.71 -11.19 -14.38
N GLY A 296 -25.40 -11.57 -15.63
CA GLY A 296 -25.18 -10.63 -16.73
C GLY A 296 -23.85 -9.89 -16.66
N VAL A 297 -22.87 -10.42 -15.92
CA VAL A 297 -21.53 -9.80 -15.83
C VAL A 297 -20.86 -9.82 -17.21
N PRO A 298 -20.34 -8.68 -17.71
CA PRO A 298 -19.66 -8.62 -19.00
C PRO A 298 -18.47 -9.59 -19.10
N GLU A 299 -18.22 -10.13 -20.28
CA GLU A 299 -17.18 -11.15 -20.49
C GLU A 299 -15.78 -10.70 -20.06
N THR A 300 -15.43 -9.44 -20.32
CA THR A 300 -14.15 -8.84 -19.90
C THR A 300 -13.99 -8.82 -18.38
N THR A 301 -15.04 -8.43 -17.66
CA THR A 301 -15.09 -8.46 -16.19
C THR A 301 -15.02 -9.88 -15.66
N ARG A 302 -15.77 -10.83 -16.27
CA ARG A 302 -15.70 -12.25 -15.89
C ARG A 302 -14.29 -12.79 -16.02
N LYS A 303 -13.61 -12.49 -17.13
CA LYS A 303 -12.23 -12.93 -17.35
C LYS A 303 -11.28 -12.42 -16.26
N ILE A 304 -11.37 -11.14 -15.89
CA ILE A 304 -10.54 -10.57 -14.82
C ILE A 304 -10.79 -11.30 -13.49
N LEU A 305 -12.04 -11.53 -13.13
CA LEU A 305 -12.37 -12.21 -11.87
C LEU A 305 -11.92 -13.67 -11.87
N LEU A 306 -12.17 -14.42 -12.94
CA LEU A 306 -11.79 -15.84 -13.03
C LEU A 306 -10.27 -16.05 -13.08
N ASP A 307 -9.51 -15.09 -13.62
CA ASP A 307 -8.05 -15.16 -13.66
C ASP A 307 -7.41 -14.85 -12.29
N HIS A 308 -8.06 -14.07 -11.41
CA HIS A 308 -7.44 -13.50 -10.20
C HIS A 308 -8.19 -13.74 -8.89
N VAL A 309 -9.41 -14.27 -8.91
CA VAL A 309 -10.11 -14.75 -7.71
C VAL A 309 -9.93 -16.27 -7.65
N PRO A 310 -9.21 -16.80 -6.64
CA PRO A 310 -8.99 -18.24 -6.54
C PRO A 310 -10.32 -18.98 -6.40
N HIS A 311 -10.42 -20.14 -7.05
CA HIS A 311 -11.60 -21.00 -6.98
C HIS A 311 -12.02 -21.18 -5.52
N THR A 312 -13.25 -20.77 -5.23
CA THR A 312 -13.83 -20.81 -3.89
C THR A 312 -15.17 -21.53 -3.97
N GLU A 313 -15.43 -22.43 -3.04
CA GLU A 313 -16.71 -23.13 -2.93
C GLU A 313 -17.21 -23.12 -1.48
N LEU A 314 -18.54 -23.17 -1.30
CA LEU A 314 -19.12 -23.40 0.01
C LEU A 314 -18.81 -24.83 0.46
N VAL A 315 -18.43 -25.00 1.72
CA VAL A 315 -18.26 -26.33 2.29
C VAL A 315 -19.63 -26.92 2.57
N ASN A 316 -19.96 -28.02 1.91
CA ASN A 316 -21.18 -28.79 2.13
C ASN A 316 -20.85 -30.21 2.59
N SER A 317 -21.68 -30.78 3.46
CA SER A 317 -21.52 -32.15 3.96
C SER A 317 -21.55 -33.19 2.84
N ALA A 318 -22.31 -32.96 1.77
CA ALA A 318 -22.36 -33.83 0.59
C ALA A 318 -21.02 -33.93 -0.15
N ASP A 319 -20.18 -32.89 -0.06
CA ASP A 319 -18.86 -32.83 -0.70
C ASP A 319 -17.72 -33.23 0.23
N ALA A 320 -18.02 -33.69 1.46
CA ALA A 320 -17.04 -33.83 2.52
C ALA A 320 -15.86 -34.75 2.15
N GLU A 321 -16.12 -35.90 1.51
CA GLU A 321 -15.08 -36.84 1.11
C GLU A 321 -14.15 -36.23 0.04
N ARG A 322 -14.74 -35.54 -0.95
CA ARG A 322 -14.01 -34.86 -2.03
C ARG A 322 -13.13 -33.75 -1.48
N LEU A 323 -13.71 -32.85 -0.66
CA LEU A 323 -12.98 -31.74 -0.04
C LEU A 323 -11.88 -32.24 0.89
N TRP A 324 -12.13 -33.29 1.67
CA TRP A 324 -11.11 -33.91 2.50
C TRP A 324 -9.96 -34.48 1.65
N ALA A 325 -10.24 -35.15 0.53
CA ALA A 325 -9.21 -35.71 -0.34
C ALA A 325 -8.27 -34.64 -0.91
N VAL A 326 -8.82 -33.49 -1.34
CA VAL A 326 -8.06 -32.40 -1.99
C VAL A 326 -7.62 -31.30 -1.03
N ARG A 327 -7.93 -31.41 0.27
CA ARG A 327 -7.71 -30.38 1.32
C ARG A 327 -6.33 -29.74 1.34
N ARG A 328 -5.27 -30.45 0.94
CA ARG A 328 -3.90 -29.92 0.96
C ARG A 328 -3.72 -28.71 0.04
N GLY A 329 -4.54 -28.59 -0.99
CA GLY A 329 -4.58 -27.43 -1.88
C GLY A 329 -5.61 -26.37 -1.50
N LEU A 330 -6.28 -26.51 -0.35
CA LEU A 330 -7.38 -25.66 0.09
C LEU A 330 -7.08 -24.91 1.38
N PHE A 331 -7.68 -23.74 1.49
CA PHE A 331 -7.71 -22.91 2.68
C PHE A 331 -9.17 -22.75 3.12
N PHE A 332 -9.48 -23.14 4.34
CA PHE A 332 -10.83 -23.11 4.89
C PHE A 332 -11.02 -21.83 5.72
N LYS A 333 -12.08 -21.07 5.42
CA LYS A 333 -12.37 -19.80 6.09
C LYS A 333 -13.83 -19.79 6.58
N PRO A 334 -14.10 -19.42 7.84
CA PRO A 334 -15.48 -19.27 8.29
C PRO A 334 -16.13 -18.09 7.55
N VAL A 335 -17.41 -18.22 7.21
CA VAL A 335 -18.17 -17.17 6.52
C VAL A 335 -18.26 -15.90 7.39
N ALA A 336 -18.64 -16.07 8.65
CA ALA A 336 -18.66 -15.00 9.65
C ALA A 336 -17.42 -15.11 10.55
N GLY A 337 -16.51 -14.14 10.45
CA GLY A 337 -15.31 -14.11 11.29
C GLY A 337 -14.39 -12.94 10.94
N PHE A 338 -13.76 -12.38 11.97
CA PHE A 338 -12.77 -11.30 11.85
C PHE A 338 -11.38 -11.77 12.31
N GLY A 339 -10.33 -11.13 11.78
CA GLY A 339 -8.96 -11.33 12.24
C GLY A 339 -8.40 -12.74 12.04
N SER A 340 -8.77 -13.44 10.96
CA SER A 340 -8.33 -14.81 10.66
C SER A 340 -8.61 -15.87 11.74
N ARG A 341 -9.54 -15.58 12.68
CA ARG A 341 -9.93 -16.56 13.70
C ARG A 341 -10.58 -17.77 13.01
N ALA A 342 -10.18 -18.97 13.44
CA ALA A 342 -10.65 -20.24 12.90
C ALA A 342 -10.45 -20.42 11.37
N ALA A 343 -9.44 -19.77 10.79
CA ALA A 343 -9.06 -19.99 9.40
C ALA A 343 -7.93 -21.03 9.32
N TYR A 344 -8.05 -22.01 8.42
CA TYR A 344 -7.18 -23.18 8.42
C TYR A 344 -6.60 -23.49 7.05
N ARG A 345 -5.28 -23.72 7.02
CA ARG A 345 -4.67 -24.43 5.89
C ARG A 345 -5.05 -25.91 5.92
N GLY A 346 -5.58 -26.43 4.82
CA GLY A 346 -6.07 -27.81 4.78
C GLY A 346 -5.00 -28.89 4.87
N ASP A 347 -3.72 -28.57 4.64
CA ASP A 347 -2.60 -29.49 4.93
C ASP A 347 -2.25 -29.58 6.43
N LYS A 348 -2.86 -28.72 7.27
CA LYS A 348 -2.62 -28.61 8.72
C LYS A 348 -3.85 -28.90 9.58
N ILE A 349 -4.99 -29.31 9.00
CA ILE A 349 -6.19 -29.65 9.76
C ILE A 349 -6.19 -31.10 10.25
N THR A 350 -6.70 -31.29 11.46
CA THR A 350 -6.99 -32.60 12.06
C THR A 350 -8.40 -33.05 11.69
N LYS A 351 -8.74 -34.32 11.97
CA LYS A 351 -10.11 -34.82 11.79
C LYS A 351 -11.13 -34.07 12.65
N ARG A 352 -10.78 -33.73 13.88
CA ARG A 352 -11.63 -32.93 14.76
C ARG A 352 -11.95 -31.56 14.16
N VAL A 353 -10.91 -30.83 13.70
CA VAL A 353 -11.10 -29.51 13.07
C VAL A 353 -11.93 -29.63 11.79
N TRP A 354 -11.79 -30.75 11.06
CA TRP A 354 -12.62 -31.03 9.90
C TRP A 354 -14.10 -31.21 10.24
N ASP A 355 -14.42 -31.93 11.31
CA ASP A 355 -15.81 -32.07 11.76
C ASP A 355 -16.38 -30.72 12.21
N GLU A 356 -15.57 -29.87 12.85
CA GLU A 356 -15.92 -28.48 13.19
C GLU A 356 -16.18 -27.62 11.93
N ILE A 357 -15.36 -27.77 10.88
CA ILE A 357 -15.55 -27.11 9.58
C ILE A 357 -16.85 -27.57 8.91
N LEU A 358 -17.16 -28.87 8.93
CA LEU A 358 -18.39 -29.43 8.33
C LEU A 358 -19.66 -29.03 9.08
N ALA A 359 -19.55 -28.83 10.39
CA ALA A 359 -20.67 -28.41 11.23
C ALA A 359 -20.93 -26.89 11.19
N GLY A 360 -19.99 -26.10 10.67
CA GLY A 360 -20.07 -24.64 10.59
C GLY A 360 -20.18 -24.12 9.16
N ASP A 361 -20.43 -22.81 9.05
CA ASP A 361 -20.47 -22.13 7.76
C ASP A 361 -19.05 -21.77 7.30
N TYR A 362 -18.50 -22.55 6.37
CA TYR A 362 -17.17 -22.35 5.81
C TYR A 362 -17.19 -22.23 4.29
N VAL A 363 -16.18 -21.52 3.78
CA VAL A 363 -15.76 -21.62 2.38
C VAL A 363 -14.43 -22.36 2.30
N ALA A 364 -14.24 -23.11 1.22
CA ALA A 364 -12.98 -23.71 0.84
C ALA A 364 -12.43 -22.97 -0.39
N GLN A 365 -11.29 -22.31 -0.25
CA GLN A 365 -10.65 -21.56 -1.30
C GLN A 365 -9.34 -22.24 -1.74
N ALA A 366 -9.08 -22.32 -3.04
CA ALA A 366 -7.80 -22.78 -3.57
C ALA A 366 -6.63 -21.92 -3.05
N ILE A 367 -5.55 -22.57 -2.62
CA ILE A 367 -4.38 -21.85 -2.09
C ILE A 367 -3.67 -21.08 -3.22
N VAL A 368 -3.44 -19.79 -2.96
CA VAL A 368 -2.45 -18.99 -3.69
C VAL A 368 -1.25 -18.78 -2.77
N PRO A 369 -0.02 -19.14 -3.21
CA PRO A 369 1.18 -18.89 -2.43
C PRO A 369 1.37 -17.40 -2.16
N ALA A 370 1.75 -17.06 -0.94
CA ALA A 370 2.19 -15.70 -0.61
C ALA A 370 3.59 -15.48 -1.17
N GLY A 371 3.88 -14.25 -1.60
CA GLY A 371 5.22 -13.87 -1.99
C GLY A 371 6.14 -13.81 -0.78
N GLU A 372 7.45 -13.85 -1.04
CA GLU A 372 8.46 -13.77 0.01
C GLU A 372 9.36 -12.54 -0.17
N ARG A 373 9.67 -11.91 0.97
CA ARG A 373 10.63 -10.82 1.11
C ARG A 373 11.75 -11.28 2.01
N LEU A 374 12.97 -11.31 1.50
CA LEU A 374 14.15 -11.59 2.32
C LEU A 374 14.50 -10.35 3.14
N ILE A 375 14.58 -10.49 4.45
CA ILE A 375 15.01 -9.44 5.38
C ILE A 375 16.33 -9.85 6.04
N GLU A 376 17.13 -8.86 6.46
CA GLU A 376 18.31 -9.14 7.27
C GLU A 376 17.88 -9.61 8.68
N GLY A 377 18.40 -10.75 9.12
CA GLY A 377 18.22 -11.28 10.47
C GLY A 377 19.51 -11.19 11.28
N ALA A 378 19.42 -11.39 12.60
CA ALA A 378 20.55 -11.24 13.52
C ALA A 378 21.78 -12.08 13.14
N ASP A 379 21.56 -13.29 12.61
CA ASP A 379 22.64 -14.20 12.19
C ASP A 379 22.57 -14.63 10.71
N LYS A 380 21.37 -14.65 10.11
CA LYS A 380 21.13 -15.00 8.70
C LYS A 380 19.91 -14.27 8.14
N ALA A 381 19.94 -14.03 6.83
CA ALA A 381 18.79 -13.51 6.10
C ALA A 381 17.56 -14.42 6.26
N GLN A 382 16.41 -13.83 6.52
CA GLN A 382 15.16 -14.52 6.87
C GLN A 382 14.10 -14.22 5.80
N ALA A 383 13.47 -15.26 5.27
CA ALA A 383 12.33 -15.11 4.37
C ALA A 383 11.07 -14.78 5.18
N MET A 384 10.45 -13.65 4.85
CA MET A 384 9.16 -13.21 5.39
C MET A 384 8.11 -13.34 4.30
N LYS A 385 6.93 -13.85 4.63
CA LYS A 385 5.81 -13.82 3.69
C LYS A 385 5.25 -12.41 3.62
N PHE A 386 4.69 -12.05 2.48
CA PHE A 386 3.90 -10.83 2.37
C PHE A 386 2.57 -11.07 1.68
N ASP A 387 1.59 -10.29 2.10
CA ASP A 387 0.42 -9.97 1.30
C ASP A 387 0.43 -8.49 0.93
N LEU A 388 -0.38 -8.14 -0.07
CA LEU A 388 -0.59 -6.77 -0.53
C LEU A 388 -2.02 -6.35 -0.18
N ARG A 389 -2.19 -5.19 0.45
CA ARG A 389 -3.47 -4.57 0.74
C ARG A 389 -3.67 -3.35 -0.14
N ALA A 390 -4.73 -3.39 -0.93
CA ALA A 390 -5.26 -2.26 -1.66
C ALA A 390 -6.32 -1.54 -0.83
N TYR A 391 -6.02 -0.33 -0.35
CA TYR A 391 -7.01 0.56 0.23
C TYR A 391 -7.82 1.20 -0.89
N ALA A 392 -9.12 0.98 -0.91
CA ALA A 392 -9.99 1.41 -1.99
C ALA A 392 -11.23 2.17 -1.49
N TYR A 393 -11.75 3.03 -2.36
CA TYR A 393 -12.99 3.77 -2.15
C TYR A 393 -13.63 4.12 -3.50
N GLY A 394 -14.93 3.80 -3.65
CA GLY A 394 -15.68 4.09 -4.88
C GLY A 394 -15.11 3.44 -6.14
N GLY A 395 -14.57 2.22 -6.03
CA GLY A 395 -13.94 1.50 -7.14
C GLY A 395 -12.52 1.96 -7.50
N GLU A 396 -12.00 2.97 -6.81
CA GLU A 396 -10.64 3.43 -7.00
C GLU A 396 -9.74 2.98 -5.86
N VAL A 397 -8.57 2.51 -6.24
CA VAL A 397 -7.49 2.23 -5.30
C VAL A 397 -6.77 3.52 -4.94
N GLN A 398 -6.75 3.83 -3.64
CA GLN A 398 -6.14 5.03 -3.08
C GLN A 398 -4.69 4.81 -2.62
N TRP A 399 -4.37 3.61 -2.11
CA TRP A 399 -3.03 3.29 -1.60
C TRP A 399 -2.74 1.79 -1.62
N MET A 400 -1.49 1.41 -1.92
CA MET A 400 -0.98 0.05 -1.71
C MET A 400 -0.08 -0.03 -0.49
N ALA A 401 -0.29 -1.05 0.34
CA ALA A 401 0.63 -1.42 1.39
C ALA A 401 0.93 -2.92 1.32
N ALA A 402 2.10 -3.33 1.79
CA ALA A 402 2.39 -4.73 2.06
C ALA A 402 2.30 -5.00 3.56
N ARG A 403 2.04 -6.25 3.94
CA ARG A 403 2.16 -6.71 5.33
C ARG A 403 3.13 -7.88 5.37
N LEU A 404 4.27 -7.70 6.02
CA LEU A 404 5.25 -8.76 6.26
C LEU A 404 4.85 -9.59 7.49
N TYR A 405 4.91 -10.91 7.38
CA TYR A 405 4.54 -11.81 8.47
C TYR A 405 5.22 -13.17 8.36
N GLN A 406 5.14 -13.94 9.45
CA GLN A 406 5.39 -15.38 9.45
C GLN A 406 4.17 -16.16 9.92
N GLY A 407 4.14 -17.44 9.59
CA GLY A 407 3.05 -18.34 9.95
C GLY A 407 2.08 -18.60 8.80
N GLN A 408 0.84 -18.97 9.16
CA GLN A 408 -0.20 -19.31 8.19
C GLN A 408 -0.97 -18.09 7.69
N THR A 409 -1.20 -17.12 8.57
CA THR A 409 -2.01 -15.92 8.33
C THR A 409 -1.25 -14.68 8.77
N THR A 410 -1.61 -13.57 8.14
CA THR A 410 -1.01 -12.25 8.37
C THR A 410 -1.20 -11.81 9.82
N ASN A 411 -0.12 -11.33 10.43
CA ASN A 411 -0.12 -10.88 11.82
C ASN A 411 0.96 -9.81 12.04
N PHE A 412 0.80 -9.02 13.10
CA PHE A 412 1.71 -7.94 13.50
C PHE A 412 2.49 -8.28 14.77
N ARG A 413 2.89 -9.56 14.92
CA ARG A 413 3.53 -10.07 16.14
C ARG A 413 4.95 -10.60 15.93
N THR A 414 5.35 -10.83 14.68
CA THR A 414 6.68 -11.36 14.36
C THR A 414 7.68 -10.22 14.21
N PRO A 415 8.86 -10.30 14.87
CA PRO A 415 9.98 -9.38 14.59
C PRO A 415 10.32 -9.33 13.10
N GLY A 416 10.55 -8.13 12.57
CA GLY A 416 10.74 -7.90 11.13
C GLY A 416 9.46 -7.91 10.29
N GLY A 417 8.31 -8.26 10.89
CA GLY A 417 7.00 -8.14 10.30
C GLY A 417 6.42 -6.73 10.39
N GLY A 418 5.19 -6.57 9.90
CA GLY A 418 4.43 -5.33 9.99
C GLY A 418 4.07 -4.73 8.63
N PHE A 419 3.51 -3.53 8.65
CA PHE A 419 3.26 -2.76 7.45
C PHE A 419 4.59 -2.40 6.78
N ALA A 420 4.66 -2.64 5.49
CA ALA A 420 5.80 -2.33 4.63
C ALA A 420 5.32 -1.45 3.46
N PRO A 421 6.11 -0.45 3.03
CA PRO A 421 5.79 0.31 1.83
C PRO A 421 5.90 -0.61 0.60
N VAL A 422 5.04 -0.37 -0.39
CA VAL A 422 5.14 -1.01 -1.70
C VAL A 422 5.93 -0.10 -2.64
N TYR A 423 7.05 -0.60 -3.14
CA TYR A 423 7.87 0.10 -4.13
C TYR A 423 7.52 -0.42 -5.53
N SER A 424 7.11 0.50 -6.38
CA SER A 424 6.73 0.23 -7.77
C SER A 424 7.03 1.43 -8.64
N THR A 425 7.10 1.21 -9.95
CA THR A 425 7.12 2.27 -10.96
C THR A 425 5.72 2.71 -11.37
N ALA A 426 4.67 2.30 -10.65
CA ALA A 426 3.30 2.72 -10.83
C ALA A 426 2.65 3.16 -9.50
N ASP A 427 1.70 4.10 -9.61
CA ASP A 427 0.92 4.59 -8.49
C ASP A 427 -0.07 3.51 -8.01
N ALA A 428 -0.77 3.79 -6.92
CA ALA A 428 -1.73 2.84 -6.36
C ALA A 428 -2.86 2.46 -7.35
N SER A 429 -3.19 3.33 -8.32
CA SER A 429 -4.18 3.05 -9.36
C SER A 429 -3.61 2.26 -10.56
N GLY A 430 -2.30 1.95 -10.52
CA GLY A 430 -1.58 1.28 -11.60
C GLY A 430 -1.17 2.21 -12.75
N ARG A 431 -1.34 3.52 -12.62
CA ARG A 431 -0.76 4.45 -13.60
C ARG A 431 0.72 4.50 -13.36
N THR A 432 1.53 4.36 -14.42
CA THR A 432 2.98 4.53 -14.30
C THR A 432 3.27 5.85 -13.56
N LEU A 433 4.13 5.79 -12.54
CA LEU A 433 4.65 6.96 -11.84
C LEU A 433 5.54 7.68 -12.84
N HIS A 434 4.90 8.51 -13.65
CA HIS A 434 5.58 9.52 -14.42
C HIS A 434 5.99 10.61 -13.43
N HIS A 435 7.25 10.65 -13.02
CA HIS A 435 7.82 11.94 -12.67
C HIS A 435 7.66 12.82 -13.92
N ALA A 436 6.92 13.93 -13.76
CA ALA A 436 6.46 14.79 -14.84
C ALA A 436 7.55 15.02 -15.90
N ASP A 437 7.16 14.85 -17.17
CA ASP A 437 8.01 14.92 -18.36
C ASP A 437 9.16 15.92 -18.27
N GLY A 438 10.31 15.35 -17.95
CA GLY A 438 11.62 15.77 -18.38
C GLY A 438 12.46 14.52 -18.24
N GLU A 439 12.87 13.90 -19.35
CA GLU A 439 13.94 12.90 -19.26
C GLU A 439 15.10 13.58 -18.53
N HIS A 440 15.75 12.93 -17.58
CA HIS A 440 16.94 13.49 -16.96
C HIS A 440 18.15 12.67 -17.38
N ALA A 441 19.28 13.32 -17.60
CA ALA A 441 20.54 12.65 -17.89
C ALA A 441 21.67 13.26 -17.07
N SER A 442 22.61 12.41 -16.69
CA SER A 442 23.87 12.82 -16.07
C SER A 442 24.89 13.13 -17.16
N TYR A 443 25.49 14.30 -17.08
CA TYR A 443 26.60 14.74 -17.92
C TYR A 443 27.85 14.86 -17.09
N VAL A 444 28.84 14.02 -17.42
CA VAL A 444 30.07 13.90 -16.64
C VAL A 444 31.19 14.65 -17.35
N PHE A 445 31.91 15.48 -16.60
CA PHE A 445 33.09 16.20 -17.06
C PHE A 445 34.28 15.90 -16.16
N LEU A 446 35.44 15.69 -16.79
CA LEU A 446 36.73 15.67 -16.11
C LEU A 446 37.43 17.00 -16.37
N LEU A 447 37.86 17.66 -15.30
CA LEU A 447 38.55 18.94 -15.33
C LEU A 447 40.01 18.72 -14.94
N ASP A 448 40.93 19.06 -15.83
CA ASP A 448 42.36 18.97 -15.56
C ASP A 448 42.89 20.22 -14.80
N GLU A 449 44.14 20.16 -14.36
CA GLU A 449 44.79 21.27 -13.63
C GLU A 449 45.08 22.48 -14.52
N ALA A 450 45.14 22.31 -15.85
CA ALA A 450 45.33 23.39 -16.81
C ALA A 450 44.02 24.12 -17.17
N GLY A 451 42.89 23.70 -16.57
CA GLY A 451 41.57 24.26 -16.80
C GLY A 451 40.84 23.69 -18.03
N GLY A 452 41.36 22.60 -18.62
CA GLY A 452 40.68 21.84 -19.66
C GLY A 452 39.42 21.15 -19.14
N VAL A 453 38.39 21.07 -19.99
CA VAL A 453 37.09 20.46 -19.70
C VAL A 453 36.83 19.34 -20.70
N HIS A 454 36.74 18.11 -20.21
CA HIS A 454 36.59 16.92 -21.06
C HIS A 454 35.26 16.24 -20.75
N ALA A 455 34.32 16.25 -21.71
CA ALA A 455 33.06 15.54 -21.57
C ALA A 455 33.27 14.02 -21.69
N VAL A 456 32.74 13.27 -20.74
CA VAL A 456 32.84 11.82 -20.69
C VAL A 456 31.45 11.21 -20.81
N PRO A 457 31.21 10.28 -21.76
CA PRO A 457 29.95 9.55 -21.81
C PRO A 457 29.67 8.90 -20.45
N HIS A 458 28.47 9.13 -19.90
CA HIS A 458 28.14 8.65 -18.55
C HIS A 458 28.31 7.14 -18.40
N ALA A 459 27.92 6.35 -19.40
CA ALA A 459 28.12 4.90 -19.41
C ALA A 459 29.60 4.50 -19.34
N LEU A 460 30.49 5.27 -19.98
CA LEU A 460 31.94 5.05 -19.90
C LEU A 460 32.48 5.40 -18.51
N TYR A 461 32.00 6.50 -17.90
CA TYR A 461 32.36 6.85 -16.53
C TYR A 461 31.92 5.78 -15.52
N VAL A 462 30.69 5.28 -15.64
CA VAL A 462 30.18 4.19 -14.77
C VAL A 462 31.02 2.92 -14.93
N ALA A 463 31.38 2.55 -16.15
CA ALA A 463 32.24 1.39 -16.41
C ALA A 463 33.64 1.57 -15.80
N LEU A 464 34.21 2.79 -15.86
CA LEU A 464 35.48 3.11 -15.21
C LEU A 464 35.36 3.02 -13.67
N ALA A 465 34.30 3.59 -13.09
CA ALA A 465 34.05 3.63 -11.64
C ALA A 465 33.81 2.24 -11.04
N ARG A 466 33.26 1.31 -11.83
CA ARG A 466 33.05 -0.10 -11.43
C ARG A 466 34.23 -1.01 -11.74
N HIS A 467 35.33 -0.44 -12.25
CA HIS A 467 36.49 -1.19 -12.74
C HIS A 467 36.17 -2.20 -13.86
N GLU A 468 35.11 -1.95 -14.62
CA GLU A 468 34.69 -2.72 -15.80
C GLU A 468 35.41 -2.22 -17.08
N ALA A 469 35.95 -1.00 -17.04
CA ALA A 469 36.81 -0.41 -18.07
C ALA A 469 38.06 0.25 -17.44
N ALA A 470 39.04 0.59 -18.27
CA ALA A 470 40.23 1.36 -17.86
C ALA A 470 40.52 2.50 -18.85
N ALA A 471 41.06 3.60 -18.34
CA ALA A 471 41.48 4.79 -19.10
C ALA A 471 43.00 4.97 -19.03
N PRO A 472 43.80 4.11 -19.70
CA PRO A 472 45.26 4.14 -19.61
C PRO A 472 45.89 5.46 -20.09
N MET A 473 45.18 6.21 -20.94
CA MET A 473 45.60 7.55 -21.38
C MET A 473 45.58 8.62 -20.27
N LEU A 474 44.87 8.37 -19.16
CA LEU A 474 44.80 9.25 -18.00
C LEU A 474 45.62 8.71 -16.81
N ALA A 475 46.38 7.63 -17.00
CA ALA A 475 47.10 6.96 -15.93
C ALA A 475 48.05 7.91 -15.18
N GLY A 476 47.99 7.86 -13.84
CA GLY A 476 48.80 8.70 -12.96
C GLY A 476 48.29 10.14 -12.79
N GLN A 477 47.15 10.50 -13.37
CA GLN A 477 46.56 11.83 -13.23
C GLN A 477 45.57 11.88 -12.06
N THR A 478 45.46 13.08 -11.47
CA THR A 478 44.37 13.45 -10.56
C THR A 478 43.53 14.50 -11.25
N LEU A 479 42.24 14.24 -11.40
CA LEU A 479 41.31 15.09 -12.14
C LEU A 479 40.16 15.50 -11.22
N ARG A 480 39.58 16.68 -11.46
CA ARG A 480 38.36 17.10 -10.78
C ARG A 480 37.16 16.58 -11.59
N LEU A 481 36.19 15.98 -10.91
CA LEU A 481 34.99 15.44 -11.50
C LEU A 481 33.83 16.41 -11.30
N ALA A 482 33.06 16.65 -12.36
CA ALA A 482 31.78 17.31 -12.28
C ALA A 482 30.71 16.43 -12.91
N ASP A 483 29.67 16.08 -12.15
CA ASP A 483 28.49 15.36 -12.63
C ASP A 483 27.28 16.31 -12.55
N TRP A 484 26.74 16.67 -13.70
CA TRP A 484 25.57 17.52 -13.83
C TRP A 484 24.35 16.67 -14.12
N TYR A 485 23.37 16.73 -13.21
CA TYR A 485 22.07 16.14 -13.42
C TYR A 485 21.18 17.16 -14.16
N VAL A 486 20.82 16.83 -15.39
CA VAL A 486 20.22 17.78 -16.34
C VAL A 486 18.83 17.29 -16.73
N ARG A 487 17.84 18.18 -16.66
CA ARG A 487 16.53 17.98 -17.26
C ARG A 487 16.66 18.14 -18.78
N LEU A 488 16.13 17.18 -19.52
CA LEU A 488 15.99 17.18 -20.95
C LEU A 488 14.56 17.58 -21.33
N LYS A 489 14.42 18.20 -22.49
CA LYS A 489 13.15 18.54 -23.14
C LYS A 489 13.22 18.05 -24.59
N ASN A 490 12.38 17.08 -24.93
CA ASN A 490 12.39 16.41 -26.24
C ASN A 490 13.76 15.75 -26.59
N GLY A 491 14.42 15.14 -25.60
CA GLY A 491 15.72 14.48 -25.77
C GLY A 491 16.95 15.40 -25.76
N GLU A 492 16.76 16.72 -25.69
CA GLU A 492 17.84 17.72 -25.67
C GLU A 492 18.00 18.34 -24.27
N PRO A 493 19.22 18.70 -23.83
CA PRO A 493 19.47 19.42 -22.57
C PRO A 493 18.66 20.72 -22.45
N ASP A 494 17.90 20.87 -21.36
CA ASP A 494 17.06 22.05 -21.10
C ASP A 494 17.51 22.83 -19.85
N ARG A 495 17.78 22.16 -18.71
CA ARG A 495 18.26 22.84 -17.50
C ARG A 495 19.08 21.93 -16.60
N VAL A 496 20.18 22.44 -16.05
CA VAL A 496 20.86 21.79 -14.91
C VAL A 496 19.95 21.84 -13.68
N VAL A 497 19.72 20.69 -13.06
CA VAL A 497 18.86 20.51 -11.88
C VAL A 497 19.69 20.36 -10.63
N ASN A 498 20.80 19.63 -10.73
CA ASN A 498 21.72 19.40 -9.62
C ASN A 498 23.17 19.24 -10.14
N GLU A 499 24.14 19.54 -9.29
CA GLU A 499 25.56 19.47 -9.62
C GLU A 499 26.29 18.75 -8.48
N THR A 500 27.14 17.78 -8.80
CA THR A 500 27.98 17.07 -7.83
C THR A 500 29.44 17.13 -8.26
N TYR A 501 30.33 17.36 -7.29
CA TYR A 501 31.74 17.55 -7.54
C TYR A 501 32.59 16.55 -6.74
N GLY A 502 33.66 16.08 -7.36
CA GLY A 502 34.56 15.09 -6.76
C GLY A 502 35.99 15.21 -7.27
N VAL A 503 36.87 14.36 -6.74
CA VAL A 503 38.22 14.15 -7.23
C VAL A 503 38.33 12.71 -7.70
N VAL A 504 38.89 12.52 -8.89
CA VAL A 504 39.16 11.23 -9.49
C VAL A 504 40.67 11.03 -9.56
N HIS A 505 41.16 9.99 -8.89
CA HIS A 505 42.54 9.52 -9.01
C HIS A 505 42.58 8.36 -9.99
N VAL A 506 43.46 8.44 -11.00
CA VAL A 506 43.64 7.37 -11.98
C VAL A 506 44.95 6.64 -11.71
N ASP A 507 44.87 5.36 -11.38
CA ASP A 507 46.05 4.54 -11.08
C ASP A 507 46.93 4.29 -12.32
N ALA A 508 48.11 3.69 -12.11
CA ALA A 508 49.06 3.37 -13.19
C ALA A 508 48.52 2.37 -14.23
N ARG A 509 47.37 1.73 -13.96
CA ARG A 509 46.67 0.79 -14.85
C ARG A 509 45.44 1.41 -15.49
N GLY A 510 45.18 2.71 -15.27
CA GLY A 510 44.04 3.43 -15.83
C GLY A 510 42.72 3.23 -15.07
N ARG A 511 42.76 2.69 -13.84
CA ARG A 511 41.54 2.50 -13.02
C ARG A 511 41.28 3.75 -12.21
N ILE A 512 40.00 4.09 -12.06
CA ILE A 512 39.61 5.30 -11.34
C ILE A 512 39.19 4.98 -9.90
N GLU A 513 39.61 5.81 -8.96
CA GLU A 513 39.08 5.88 -7.60
C GLU A 513 38.51 7.29 -7.39
N SER A 514 37.23 7.39 -7.02
CA SER A 514 36.52 8.67 -6.86
C SER A 514 36.27 8.97 -5.40
N VAL A 515 36.59 10.19 -4.96
CA VAL A 515 36.33 10.71 -3.61
C VAL A 515 35.52 12.01 -3.73
N LEU A 516 34.52 12.19 -2.85
CA LEU A 516 33.72 13.43 -2.79
C LEU A 516 34.61 14.66 -2.52
N ALA A 517 34.30 15.79 -3.17
CA ALA A 517 35.05 17.01 -2.97
C ALA A 517 34.83 17.62 -1.56
N PRO A 518 35.82 18.32 -0.98
CA PRO A 518 35.62 19.13 0.22
C PRO A 518 34.58 20.23 0.00
N ALA A 519 33.80 20.57 1.03
CA ALA A 519 32.63 21.45 0.95
C ALA A 519 32.91 22.87 0.37
N ASP A 520 34.15 23.36 0.44
CA ASP A 520 34.55 24.73 0.04
C ASP A 520 35.59 24.76 -1.12
N ALA A 521 35.60 23.76 -2.01
CA ALA A 521 36.65 23.63 -3.04
C ALA A 521 36.71 24.77 -4.08
N GLY A 522 35.68 25.60 -4.20
CA GLY A 522 35.63 26.69 -5.18
C GLY A 522 35.59 26.21 -6.64
N TRP A 523 35.12 24.98 -6.87
CA TRP A 523 35.08 24.33 -8.18
C TRP A 523 33.65 24.14 -8.68
N PRO A 524 33.44 24.13 -10.01
CA PRO A 524 34.37 24.53 -11.06
C PRO A 524 34.60 26.04 -11.03
N THR A 525 35.71 26.50 -11.61
CA THR A 525 35.90 27.95 -11.82
C THR A 525 34.81 28.52 -12.73
N PRO A 526 34.49 29.82 -12.67
CA PRO A 526 33.49 30.42 -13.56
C PRO A 526 33.75 30.16 -15.06
N ALA A 527 35.03 30.15 -15.48
CA ALA A 527 35.42 29.87 -16.86
C ALA A 527 35.22 28.40 -17.25
N GLU A 528 35.48 27.46 -16.35
CA GLU A 528 35.21 26.03 -16.56
C GLU A 528 33.71 25.76 -16.65
N ARG A 529 32.92 26.38 -15.75
CA ARG A 529 31.46 26.27 -15.76
C ARG A 529 30.87 26.76 -17.08
N GLN A 530 31.38 27.87 -17.60
CA GLN A 530 30.95 28.40 -18.90
C GLN A 530 31.28 27.44 -20.05
N ARG A 531 32.46 26.81 -20.05
CA ARG A 531 32.84 25.81 -21.05
C ARG A 531 31.98 24.54 -20.97
N MET A 532 31.70 24.06 -19.77
CA MET A 532 30.81 22.91 -19.54
C MET A 532 29.38 23.21 -20.04
N HIS A 533 28.89 24.42 -19.78
CA HIS A 533 27.59 24.88 -20.26
C HIS A 533 27.55 24.96 -21.80
N ALA A 534 28.61 25.48 -22.44
CA ALA A 534 28.71 25.52 -23.89
C ALA A 534 28.71 24.10 -24.51
N LEU A 535 29.50 23.18 -23.97
CA LEU A 535 29.54 21.78 -24.42
C LEU A 535 28.19 21.05 -24.31
N LEU A 536 27.33 21.48 -23.38
CA LEU A 536 26.06 20.83 -23.10
C LEU A 536 24.87 21.46 -23.82
N PHE A 537 24.83 22.79 -23.93
CA PHE A 537 23.64 23.52 -24.40
C PHE A 537 23.83 24.22 -25.76
N GLU A 538 25.05 24.32 -26.27
CA GLU A 538 25.30 24.89 -27.59
C GLU A 538 25.50 23.76 -28.61
N THR A 539 24.45 23.45 -29.38
CA THR A 539 24.55 22.53 -30.53
C THR A 539 25.65 22.99 -31.48
N ALA A 540 26.50 22.04 -31.94
CA ALA A 540 27.52 22.27 -32.94
C ALA A 540 26.92 22.67 -34.30
N ALA A 541 26.52 23.94 -34.42
CA ALA A 541 26.17 24.61 -35.67
C ALA A 541 27.29 25.61 -36.01
N SER A 542 28.53 25.11 -36.18
CA SER A 542 29.62 25.81 -36.88
C SER A 542 30.81 24.89 -37.15
N ALA A 543 30.61 23.85 -37.96
CA ALA A 543 31.70 23.20 -38.66
C ALA A 543 31.22 22.82 -40.06
N ALA A 544 31.30 23.80 -40.96
CA ALA A 544 31.41 23.57 -42.40
C ALA A 544 32.89 23.37 -42.75
#